data_AF-A0A6G7XQ94-F1
#
_entry.id   AF-A0A6G7XQ94-F1
#
_cell.length_a   1.000
_cell.length_b   1.000
_cell.length_c   1.000
_cell.angle_alpha   90.00
_cell.angle_beta   90.00
_cell.angle_gamma   90.00
#
_symmetry.space_group_name_H-M   'P 1'
#
loop_
_entity.id
_entity.type
_entity.pdbx_description
1 polymer ?
#
loop_
_entity_poly.entity_id
_entity_poly.type
_entity_poly.pdbx_seq_one_letter_code
_entity_poly.pdbx_strand_id
1 'polypeptide(L)' 'MAYAAKTGAKHYLGRYLDAAGRTQSVRGEDGKSVRFTSKREAKHAAEEQEARVRRGTWVDPRAGQLTLTQYFEDHWLSPQ' A
#
# COMPACT_ATOMS: atom_id res chain seq x y z
N MET A 1 -6.76 -6.75 11.11
CA MET A 1 -8.06 -6.06 11.06
C MET A 1 -8.18 -5.33 9.72
N ALA A 2 -8.56 -6.06 8.66
CA ALA A 2 -8.78 -5.51 7.34
C ALA A 2 -10.20 -4.94 7.17
N TYR A 3 -10.31 -3.77 6.54
CA TYR A 3 -11.61 -3.14 6.28
C TYR A 3 -11.60 -2.29 5.00
N ALA A 4 -12.79 -2.09 4.44
CA ALA A 4 -12.98 -1.17 3.32
C ALA A 4 -13.26 0.25 3.82
N ALA A 5 -12.40 1.20 3.48
CA ALA A 5 -12.59 2.62 3.73
C ALA A 5 -13.17 3.29 2.47
N LYS A 6 -14.28 4.03 2.60
CA LYS A 6 -14.81 4.81 1.47
C LYS A 6 -13.88 5.99 1.19
N THR A 7 -13.47 6.17 -0.06
CA THR A 7 -12.63 7.29 -0.49
C THR A 7 -13.33 7.98 -1.67
N GLY A 8 -13.88 9.16 -1.41
CA GLY A 8 -14.68 9.93 -2.37
C GLY A 8 -16.11 9.41 -2.56
N ALA A 9 -16.76 9.88 -3.63
CA ALA A 9 -18.18 9.61 -3.89
C ALA A 9 -18.46 8.17 -4.37
N LYS A 10 -17.53 7.54 -5.11
CA LYS A 10 -17.77 6.28 -5.85
C LYS A 10 -16.75 5.16 -5.60
N HIS A 11 -15.77 5.34 -4.71
CA HIS A 11 -14.69 4.37 -4.55
C HIS A 11 -14.43 3.98 -3.10
N TYR A 12 -13.83 2.81 -2.95
CA TYR A 12 -13.40 2.22 -1.69
C TYR A 12 -11.92 1.84 -1.79
N LEU A 13 -11.18 2.04 -0.71
CA LEU A 13 -9.83 1.54 -0.53
C LEU A 13 -9.89 0.37 0.46
N GLY A 14 -9.25 -0.75 0.12
CA GLY A 14 -8.98 -1.79 1.10
C GLY A 14 -7.87 -1.32 2.03
N ARG A 15 -8.08 -1.32 3.35
CA ARG A 15 -7.05 -1.00 4.35
C ARG A 15 -6.76 -2.22 5.22
N TYR A 16 -5.48 -2.48 5.46
CA TYR A 16 -4.97 -3.61 6.24
C TYR A 16 -3.83 -3.16 7.14
N LEU A 17 -3.45 -4.00 8.11
CA LEU A 17 -2.28 -3.77 8.97
C LEU A 17 -1.07 -4.48 8.37
N ASP A 18 0.05 -3.77 8.22
CA ASP A 18 1.32 -4.36 7.83
C ASP A 18 1.96 -5.15 8.99
N ALA A 19 3.08 -5.82 8.71
CA ALA A 19 3.80 -6.61 9.72
C ALA A 19 4.31 -5.75 10.91
N ALA A 20 4.45 -4.43 10.70
CA ALA A 20 4.84 -3.46 11.72
C ALA A 20 3.64 -2.84 12.46
N GLY A 21 2.41 -3.33 12.22
CA GLY A 21 1.18 -2.83 12.85
C GLY A 21 0.70 -1.49 12.31
N ARG A 22 1.26 -1.00 11.20
CA ARG A 22 0.86 0.26 10.57
C ARG A 22 -0.28 0.00 9.58
N THR A 23 -1.25 0.92 9.53
CA THR A 23 -2.36 0.81 8.59
C THR A 23 -1.92 1.22 7.19
N GLN A 24 -1.93 0.27 6.25
CA GLN A 24 -1.67 0.48 4.83
C GLN A 24 -2.93 0.32 3.99
N SER A 25 -2.93 0.90 2.79
CA SER A 25 -3.94 0.65 1.76
C SER A 25 -3.45 -0.44 0.80
N VAL A 26 -4.37 -1.23 0.25
CA VAL A 26 -4.10 -2.16 -0.85
C VAL A 26 -3.53 -1.37 -2.02
N ARG A 27 -2.39 -1.81 -2.54
CA ARG A 27 -1.70 -1.21 -3.68
C ARG A 27 -1.60 -2.17 -4.84
N GLY A 28 -1.63 -1.62 -6.05
CA GLY A 28 -1.37 -2.35 -7.28
C GLY A 28 0.13 -2.48 -7.51
N GLU A 29 0.50 -3.15 -8.60
CA GLU A 29 1.89 -3.29 -9.05
C GLU A 29 2.55 -1.96 -9.37
N ASP A 30 1.75 -0.94 -9.71
CA ASP A 30 2.18 0.43 -9.94
C ASP A 30 2.53 1.20 -8.64
N GLY A 31 2.38 0.56 -7.48
CA GLY A 31 2.57 1.17 -6.16
C GLY A 31 1.48 2.17 -5.77
N LYS A 32 0.43 2.34 -6.59
CA LYS A 32 -0.69 3.24 -6.26
C LYS A 32 -1.76 2.49 -5.49
N SER A 33 -2.53 3.23 -4.68
CA SER A 33 -3.64 2.64 -3.94
C SER A 33 -4.75 2.22 -4.89
N VAL A 34 -5.16 0.94 -4.83
CA VAL A 34 -6.23 0.41 -5.69
C VAL A 34 -7.57 0.96 -5.22
N ARG A 35 -8.28 1.60 -6.15
CA ARG A 35 -9.63 2.14 -5.93
C ARG A 35 -10.65 1.13 -6.44
N PHE A 36 -11.32 0.46 -5.51
CA PHE A 36 -12.39 -0.47 -5.82
C PHE A 36 -13.71 0.29 -5.97
N THR A 37 -14.57 -0.13 -6.88
CA THR A 37 -15.94 0.40 -7.01
C THR A 37 -16.89 -0.27 -6.01
N SER A 38 -16.52 -1.43 -5.48
CA SER A 38 -17.30 -2.22 -4.53
C SER A 38 -16.65 -2.27 -3.14
N LYS A 39 -17.46 -2.05 -2.10
CA LYS A 39 -17.05 -2.21 -0.70
C LYS A 39 -16.62 -3.64 -0.39
N ARG A 40 -17.31 -4.63 -0.96
CA ARG A 40 -17.02 -6.05 -0.74
C ARG A 40 -15.67 -6.43 -1.34
N GLU A 41 -15.39 -5.94 -2.55
CA GLU A 41 -14.12 -6.17 -3.25
C GLU A 41 -12.95 -5.53 -2.50
N ALA A 42 -13.11 -4.28 -2.06
CA ALA A 42 -12.11 -3.60 -1.22
C ALA A 42 -11.81 -4.36 0.08
N LYS A 43 -12.84 -4.88 0.74
CA LYS A 43 -12.66 -5.66 1.98
C LYS A 43 -11.93 -6.98 1.69
N HIS A 44 -12.35 -7.71 0.67
CA HIS A 44 -11.72 -8.98 0.29
C HIS A 44 -10.24 -8.78 -0.05
N ALA A 45 -9.91 -7.76 -0.86
CA ALA A 45 -8.53 -7.44 -1.20
C ALA A 45 -7.71 -7.06 0.04
N ALA A 46 -8.29 -6.35 1.00
CA ALA A 46 -7.62 -6.03 2.26
C ALA A 46 -7.37 -7.27 3.13
N GLU A 47 -8.35 -8.18 3.23
CA GLU A 47 -8.23 -9.44 3.96
C GLU A 47 -7.14 -10.34 3.34
N GLU A 48 -7.07 -10.37 2.01
CA GLU A 48 -6.03 -11.12 1.30
C GLU A 48 -4.63 -10.55 1.58
N GLN A 49 -4.47 -9.22 1.59
CA GLN A 49 -3.20 -8.59 1.96
C GLN A 49 -2.85 -8.87 3.43
N GLU A 50 -3.80 -8.78 4.34
CA GLU A 50 -3.59 -9.15 5.74
C GLU A 50 -3.18 -10.63 5.88
N ALA A 51 -3.79 -11.52 5.11
CA ALA A 51 -3.40 -12.94 5.09
C ALA A 51 -1.97 -13.13 4.59
N ARG A 52 -1.53 -12.39 3.56
CA ARG A 52 -0.14 -12.38 3.10
C ARG A 52 0.82 -11.86 4.17
N VAL A 53 0.45 -10.79 4.88
CA VAL A 53 1.23 -10.24 6.01
C VAL A 53 1.39 -11.30 7.08
N ARG A 54 0.28 -11.95 7.47
CA ARG A 54 0.28 -12.99 8.51
C ARG A 54 1.07 -14.23 8.10
N ARG A 55 1.08 -14.59 6.81
CA ARG A 55 1.87 -15.70 6.26
C ARG A 55 3.35 -15.37 6.09
N GLY A 56 3.76 -14.11 6.28
CA GLY A 56 5.13 -13.65 6.05
C GLY A 56 5.52 -13.57 4.57
N THR A 57 4.55 -13.71 3.66
CA THR A 57 4.76 -13.58 2.20
C THR A 57 4.43 -12.20 1.68
N TRP A 58 4.15 -11.25 2.58
CA TRP A 58 3.90 -9.87 2.22
C TRP A 58 5.19 -9.17 1.85
N VAL A 59 5.18 -8.55 0.66
CA VAL A 59 6.24 -7.70 0.15
C VAL A 59 5.77 -6.27 0.26
N ASP A 60 6.56 -5.40 0.90
CA ASP A 60 6.22 -3.97 0.96
C ASP A 60 6.27 -3.39 -0.47
N PRO A 61 5.14 -2.92 -1.03
CA PRO A 61 5.12 -2.35 -2.37
C PRO A 61 5.96 -1.06 -2.49
N ARG A 62 6.39 -0.45 -1.38
CA ARG A 62 7.31 0.70 -1.36
C ARG A 62 8.78 0.30 -1.21
N ALA A 63 9.12 -0.92 -0.79
CA ALA A 63 10.49 -1.30 -0.48
C ALA A 63 11.45 -1.34 -1.68
N GLY A 64 11.01 -0.93 -2.88
CA GLY A 64 11.86 -0.67 -4.03
C GLY A 64 11.57 0.63 -4.79
N GLN A 65 10.68 1.49 -4.28
CA GLN A 65 10.41 2.80 -4.89
C GLN A 65 11.29 3.87 -4.25
N LEU A 66 12.48 4.06 -4.80
CA LEU A 66 13.25 5.30 -4.61
C LEU A 66 12.45 6.43 -5.24
N THR A 67 12.03 7.40 -4.43
CA THR A 67 11.45 8.63 -4.99
C THR A 67 12.53 9.38 -5.75
N LEU A 68 12.17 10.07 -6.84
CA LEU A 68 13.13 10.88 -7.62
C LEU A 68 13.89 11.86 -6.72
N THR A 69 13.24 12.39 -5.68
CA THR A 69 13.86 13.24 -4.66
C THR A 69 14.99 12.53 -3.91
N GLN A 70 14.75 11.29 -3.47
CA GLN A 70 15.71 10.48 -2.73
C GLN A 70 16.89 10.04 -3.61
N TYR A 71 16.64 9.75 -4.89
CA TYR A 71 17.70 9.53 -5.88
C TYR A 71 18.55 10.79 -6.12
N PHE A 72 17.93 11.97 -6.16
CA PHE A 72 18.63 13.24 -6.39
C PHE A 72 19.49 13.64 -5.19
N GLU A 73 19.02 13.41 -3.97
CA GLU A 73 19.78 13.64 -2.74
C GLU A 73 21.00 12.71 -2.63
N ASP A 74 20.81 11.40 -2.86
CA ASP A 74 21.89 10.41 -2.73
C ASP A 74 22.97 10.50 -3.83
N HIS A 75 22.62 10.98 -5.04
CA HIS A 75 23.55 10.97 -6.18
C HIS A 75 24.04 12.34 -6.65
N TRP A 76 23.37 13.44 -6.31
CA TRP A 76 23.70 14.76 -6.88
C TRP A 76 24.20 15.80 -5.87
N LEU A 77 23.87 15.64 -4.59
CA LEU A 77 24.39 16.49 -3.51
C LEU A 77 25.57 15.80 -2.82
N SER A 78 26.71 15.76 -3.51
CA SER A 78 28.00 15.79 -2.80
C SER A 78 28.30 17.25 -2.48
N PRO A 79 28.12 17.74 -1.23
CA PRO A 79 28.73 19.00 -0.86
C PRO A 79 30.25 18.75 -0.84
N GLN A 80 30.98 19.45 -1.69
CA GLN A 80 32.40 19.69 -1.45
C GLN A 80 32.56 20.70 -0.31
#